data_AF-A0A1Q5PMS4-F1
#
_entry.id   AF-A0A1Q5PMS4-F1
#
_cell.length_a   1.000
_cell.length_b   1.000
_cell.length_c   1.000
_cell.angle_alpha   90.00
_cell.angle_beta   90.00
_cell.angle_gamma   90.00
#
_symmetry.space_group_name_H-M   'P 1'
#
loop_
_entity.id
_entity.type
_entity.pdbx_description
1 polymer ?
#
loop_
_entity_poly.entity_id
_entity_poly.type
_entity_poly.pdbx_seq_one_letter_code
_entity_poly.pdbx_strand_id
1 'polypeptide(L)'
;MKYIKIFLALATSTAVILGTSGCSSELSDQSTSSERKILSYDQIQKEYQDSVKNLEWPQGYIAPNKMEGEEKGGAYQSGYGDSRASLYFECAWEKEWLKTYTTDKGRANNALKQLEKVPQMGYMSPQRADDATRRVFADYLNRAKMGDPSGFQENVEVNCP
;
A
#
# COMPACT_ATOMS: atom_id res chain seq x y z
N MET A 1 7.08 -11.30 -77.88
CA MET A 1 6.29 -12.55 -78.02
C MET A 1 7.16 -13.76 -77.72
N LYS A 2 6.86 -14.48 -76.64
CA LYS A 2 6.86 -15.95 -76.46
C LYS A 2 7.15 -16.28 -75.01
N TYR A 3 6.06 -16.58 -74.29
CA TYR A 3 6.07 -17.30 -73.04
C TYR A 3 6.28 -18.78 -73.34
N ILE A 4 7.14 -19.46 -72.59
CA ILE A 4 7.08 -20.91 -72.38
C ILE A 4 7.15 -21.14 -70.87
N LYS A 5 6.04 -21.64 -70.32
CA LYS A 5 5.95 -22.31 -69.02
C LYS A 5 5.89 -23.81 -69.28
N ILE A 6 6.52 -24.61 -68.43
CA ILE A 6 6.20 -26.00 -67.98
C ILE A 6 7.36 -26.38 -67.02
N PHE A 7 7.19 -26.32 -65.70
CA PHE A 7 6.57 -27.27 -64.75
C PHE A 7 7.41 -28.52 -64.41
N LEU A 8 7.71 -28.60 -63.10
CA LEU A 8 7.55 -29.73 -62.16
C LEU A 8 8.81 -30.26 -61.44
N ALA A 9 8.54 -30.62 -60.17
CA ALA A 9 9.30 -31.42 -59.19
C ALA A 9 10.31 -30.63 -58.31
N LEU A 10 10.32 -30.73 -56.98
CA LEU A 10 9.50 -31.41 -55.98
C LEU A 10 10.03 -30.95 -54.60
N ALA A 11 9.14 -30.77 -53.61
CA ALA A 11 9.29 -30.91 -52.14
C ALA A 11 10.65 -30.61 -51.46
N THR A 12 10.73 -29.83 -50.37
CA THR A 12 10.11 -30.15 -49.07
C THR A 12 10.10 -28.93 -48.10
N SER A 13 9.05 -28.92 -47.26
CA SER A 13 8.82 -28.21 -45.98
C SER A 13 10.07 -27.80 -45.19
N THR A 14 10.07 -26.73 -44.39
CA THR A 14 9.32 -26.64 -43.13
C THR A 14 9.30 -25.21 -42.58
N ALA A 15 8.17 -24.84 -41.99
CA ALA A 15 7.89 -23.56 -41.33
C ALA A 15 8.86 -23.25 -40.18
N VAL A 16 9.36 -22.02 -40.15
CA VAL A 16 10.05 -21.46 -38.97
C VAL A 16 8.98 -21.01 -37.99
N ILE A 17 8.71 -21.84 -36.98
CA ILE A 17 7.94 -21.45 -35.81
C ILE A 17 8.89 -20.66 -34.90
N LEU A 18 8.61 -19.38 -34.69
CA LEU A 18 9.25 -18.58 -33.64
C LEU A 18 8.76 -19.10 -32.29
N GLY A 19 9.53 -19.99 -31.68
CA GLY A 19 9.32 -20.42 -30.30
C GLY A 19 9.72 -19.31 -29.34
N THR A 20 8.75 -18.69 -28.68
CA THR A 20 8.96 -17.96 -27.44
C THR A 20 9.21 -18.96 -26.32
N SER A 21 10.46 -19.37 -26.11
CA SER A 21 10.85 -20.04 -24.88
C SER A 21 11.03 -18.99 -23.81
N GLY A 22 9.98 -18.82 -23.02
CA GLY A 22 10.02 -18.11 -21.75
C GLY A 22 11.07 -18.72 -20.84
N CYS A 23 11.69 -17.85 -20.04
CA CYS A 23 12.59 -18.21 -18.95
C CYS A 23 11.95 -19.31 -18.09
N SER A 24 12.49 -20.52 -18.17
CA SER A 24 12.33 -21.52 -17.13
C SER A 24 13.16 -21.09 -15.93
N SER A 25 12.62 -20.17 -15.14
CA SER A 25 13.04 -20.03 -13.76
C SER A 25 12.33 -21.13 -12.99
N GLU A 26 13.05 -22.18 -12.60
CA GLU A 26 12.64 -23.02 -11.49
C GLU A 26 12.46 -22.09 -10.28
N LEU A 27 11.20 -21.80 -9.96
CA LEU A 27 10.84 -21.04 -8.77
C LEU A 27 11.17 -21.93 -7.58
N SER A 28 12.34 -21.71 -7.00
CA SER A 28 12.60 -22.07 -5.61
C SER A 28 11.49 -21.44 -4.77
N ASP A 29 10.58 -22.29 -4.32
CA ASP A 29 9.45 -21.97 -3.48
C ASP A 29 9.96 -21.58 -2.09
N GLN A 30 10.42 -20.33 -1.98
CA GLN A 30 10.77 -19.72 -0.71
C GLN A 30 10.56 -18.21 -0.78
N SER A 31 9.30 -17.81 -0.90
CA SER A 31 8.88 -16.44 -0.61
C SER A 31 7.64 -16.49 0.27
N THR A 32 7.81 -16.16 1.55
CA THR A 32 6.73 -15.82 2.48
C THR A 32 6.07 -14.46 2.13
N SER A 33 5.91 -14.16 0.83
CA SER A 33 5.13 -13.01 0.38
C SER A 33 3.68 -13.42 0.31
N SER A 34 2.81 -12.74 1.04
CA SER A 34 1.39 -12.71 0.75
C SER A 34 1.19 -12.52 -0.76
N GLU A 35 0.55 -13.48 -1.44
CA GLU A 35 0.33 -13.44 -2.88
C GLU A 35 -0.28 -12.09 -3.28
N ARG A 36 0.43 -11.31 -4.11
CA ARG A 36 -0.03 -10.02 -4.62
C ARG A 36 -1.18 -10.25 -5.60
N LYS A 37 -2.41 -10.33 -5.07
CA LYS A 37 -3.64 -10.53 -5.84
C LYS A 37 -4.20 -9.19 -6.30
N ILE A 38 -4.90 -9.21 -7.43
CA ILE A 38 -5.70 -8.08 -7.89
C ILE A 38 -7.13 -8.25 -7.38
N LEU A 39 -7.67 -7.21 -6.76
CA LEU A 39 -8.94 -7.17 -6.07
C LEU A 39 -9.86 -6.09 -6.64
N SER A 40 -11.16 -6.29 -6.51
CA SER A 40 -12.18 -5.29 -6.79
C SER A 40 -12.33 -4.27 -5.65
N TYR A 41 -13.04 -3.17 -5.91
CA TYR A 41 -13.41 -2.20 -4.88
C TYR A 41 -14.09 -2.86 -3.66
N ASP A 42 -15.07 -3.74 -3.88
CA ASP A 42 -15.80 -4.38 -2.77
C ASP A 42 -14.88 -5.23 -1.88
N GLN A 43 -13.86 -5.86 -2.48
CA GLN A 43 -12.89 -6.67 -1.75
C GLN A 43 -11.95 -5.79 -0.91
N ILE A 44 -11.41 -4.71 -1.47
CA ILE A 44 -10.57 -3.78 -0.69
C ILE A 44 -11.39 -3.00 0.35
N GLN A 45 -12.67 -2.73 0.09
CA GLN A 45 -13.58 -2.11 1.06
C GLN A 45 -13.82 -3.04 2.26
N LYS A 46 -13.89 -4.35 2.02
CA LYS A 46 -13.93 -5.35 3.08
C LYS A 46 -12.61 -5.41 3.86
N GLU A 47 -11.46 -5.44 3.19
CA GLU A 47 -10.15 -5.38 3.85
C GLU A 47 -10.06 -4.16 4.79
N TYR A 48 -10.44 -2.98 4.28
CA TYR A 48 -10.47 -1.74 5.06
C TYR A 48 -11.34 -1.85 6.32
N GLN A 49 -12.58 -2.33 6.18
CA GLN A 49 -13.49 -2.46 7.31
C GLN A 49 -13.01 -3.47 8.35
N ASP A 50 -12.38 -4.56 7.90
CA ASP A 50 -11.82 -5.56 8.79
C ASP A 50 -10.60 -5.01 9.54
N SER A 51 -9.73 -4.23 8.88
CA SER A 51 -8.65 -3.51 9.57
C SER A 51 -9.19 -2.47 10.56
N VAL A 52 -10.17 -1.64 10.18
CA VAL A 52 -10.76 -0.60 11.06
C VAL A 52 -11.31 -1.19 12.36
N LYS A 53 -11.95 -2.36 12.32
CA LYS A 53 -12.48 -3.04 13.52
C LYS A 53 -11.39 -3.53 14.47
N ASN A 54 -10.20 -3.82 13.96
CA ASN A 54 -9.09 -4.39 14.73
C ASN A 54 -8.10 -3.34 15.25
N LEU A 55 -8.28 -2.08 14.87
CA LEU A 55 -7.41 -0.98 15.27
C LEU A 55 -7.92 -0.29 16.54
N GLU A 56 -6.98 0.14 17.38
CA GLU A 56 -7.26 0.93 18.57
C GLU A 56 -7.32 2.42 18.20
N TRP A 57 -8.51 3.02 18.23
CA TRP A 57 -8.70 4.42 17.85
C TRP A 57 -8.61 5.38 19.06
N PRO A 58 -8.29 6.68 18.84
CA PRO A 58 -8.39 7.67 19.89
C PRO A 58 -9.79 7.71 20.51
N GLN A 59 -9.87 8.02 21.81
CA GLN A 59 -11.16 8.05 22.50
C GLN A 59 -12.13 9.04 21.83
N GLY A 60 -13.31 8.54 21.46
CA GLY A 60 -14.36 9.32 20.79
C GLY A 60 -14.12 9.56 19.30
N TYR A 61 -13.03 9.03 18.72
CA TYR A 61 -12.83 9.04 17.28
C TYR A 61 -13.72 7.99 16.62
N ILE A 62 -14.34 8.36 15.50
CA ILE A 62 -15.15 7.46 14.67
C ILE A 62 -14.43 7.34 13.33
N ALA A 63 -13.84 6.17 13.08
CA ALA A 63 -13.20 5.90 11.80
C ALA A 63 -14.23 5.91 10.65
N PRO A 64 -13.89 6.43 9.46
CA PRO A 64 -14.78 6.39 8.31
C PRO A 64 -15.24 4.96 8.02
N ASN A 65 -16.52 4.78 7.68
CA ASN A 65 -17.09 3.47 7.41
C ASN A 65 -16.76 2.92 6.01
N LYS A 66 -16.24 3.79 5.13
CA LYS A 66 -15.85 3.51 3.75
C LYS A 66 -14.59 4.29 3.40
N MET A 67 -13.84 3.79 2.42
CA MET A 67 -12.73 4.54 1.83
C MET A 67 -13.28 5.62 0.88
N GLU A 68 -12.55 6.73 0.78
CA GLU A 68 -12.89 7.87 -0.08
C GLU A 68 -11.83 8.07 -1.17
N GLY A 69 -12.30 8.35 -2.39
CA GLY A 69 -11.47 8.62 -3.56
C GLY A 69 -11.28 7.42 -4.49
N GLU A 70 -11.59 6.19 -4.07
CA GLU A 70 -11.42 5.00 -4.89
C GLU A 70 -12.52 4.81 -5.94
N GLU A 71 -12.12 4.47 -7.17
CA GLU A 71 -13.01 4.11 -8.27
C GLU A 71 -13.65 2.73 -8.05
N LYS A 72 -14.98 2.65 -8.09
CA LYS A 72 -15.71 1.38 -7.89
C LYS A 72 -15.41 0.31 -8.96
N GLY A 73 -15.08 0.75 -10.18
CA GLY A 73 -14.68 -0.13 -11.29
C GLY A 73 -13.18 -0.44 -11.33
N GLY A 74 -12.40 0.07 -10.36
CA GLY A 74 -10.95 -0.07 -10.32
C GLY A 74 -10.48 -1.48 -9.93
N ALA A 75 -9.21 -1.72 -10.23
CA ALA A 75 -8.49 -2.93 -9.87
C ALA A 75 -7.35 -2.55 -8.90
N TYR A 76 -7.31 -3.20 -7.74
CA TYR A 76 -6.44 -2.80 -6.63
C TYR A 76 -5.58 -3.96 -6.19
N GLN A 77 -4.41 -3.66 -5.62
CA GLN A 77 -3.58 -4.69 -5.03
C GLN A 77 -4.17 -5.16 -3.69
N SER A 78 -4.06 -6.46 -3.42
CA SER A 78 -4.38 -7.05 -2.11
C SER A 78 -3.67 -6.31 -0.97
N GLY A 79 -4.43 -5.97 0.06
CA GLY A 79 -3.99 -5.19 1.21
C GLY A 79 -4.06 -3.68 1.01
N TYR A 80 -4.57 -3.18 -0.11
CA TYR A 80 -4.82 -1.75 -0.29
C TYR A 80 -5.80 -1.22 0.76
N GLY A 81 -6.86 -1.98 1.10
CA GLY A 81 -7.82 -1.53 2.12
C GLY A 81 -7.17 -1.38 3.50
N ASP A 82 -6.29 -2.31 3.86
CA ASP A 82 -5.49 -2.25 5.09
C ASP A 82 -4.53 -1.05 5.11
N SER A 83 -3.90 -0.74 3.97
CA SER A 83 -3.10 0.47 3.79
C SER A 83 -3.91 1.74 4.07
N ARG A 84 -5.15 1.83 3.55
CA ARG A 84 -6.02 2.99 3.79
C ARG A 84 -6.44 3.09 5.26
N ALA A 85 -6.79 1.98 5.91
CA ALA A 85 -7.11 1.97 7.33
C ALA A 85 -5.92 2.43 8.19
N SER A 86 -4.71 2.01 7.84
CA SER A 86 -3.47 2.42 8.51
C SER A 86 -3.19 3.92 8.36
N LEU A 87 -3.50 4.53 7.22
CA LEU A 87 -3.36 5.98 7.02
C LEU A 87 -4.34 6.77 7.91
N TYR A 88 -5.61 6.35 7.97
CA TYR A 88 -6.56 6.98 8.89
C TYR A 88 -6.14 6.83 10.34
N PHE A 89 -5.53 5.69 10.71
CA PHE A 89 -4.99 5.46 12.05
C PHE A 89 -3.86 6.42 12.39
N GLU A 90 -2.86 6.56 11.50
CA GLU A 90 -1.78 7.55 11.65
C GLU A 90 -2.36 8.94 11.88
N CYS A 91 -3.21 9.40 10.96
CA CYS A 91 -3.87 10.70 11.04
C CYS A 91 -4.67 10.93 12.31
N ALA A 92 -5.43 9.93 12.77
CA ALA A 92 -6.24 10.05 13.98
C ALA A 92 -5.34 10.26 15.21
N TRP A 93 -4.24 9.51 15.31
CA TRP A 93 -3.33 9.61 16.44
C TRP A 93 -2.41 10.84 16.38
N GLU A 94 -1.99 11.28 15.20
CA GLU A 94 -1.29 12.55 15.05
C GLU A 94 -2.16 13.74 15.46
N LYS A 95 -3.42 13.78 15.00
CA LYS A 95 -4.40 14.81 15.40
C LYS A 95 -4.66 14.78 16.91
N GLU A 96 -4.75 13.59 17.51
CA GLU A 96 -4.91 13.43 18.95
C GLU A 96 -3.68 13.95 19.71
N TRP A 97 -2.47 13.63 19.26
CA TRP A 97 -1.24 14.14 19.84
C TRP A 97 -1.16 15.67 19.74
N LEU A 98 -1.40 16.23 18.56
CA LEU A 98 -1.41 17.69 18.32
C LEU A 98 -2.41 18.43 19.20
N LYS A 99 -3.55 17.81 19.51
CA LYS A 99 -4.56 18.37 20.41
C LYS A 99 -4.13 18.35 21.89
N THR A 100 -3.29 17.40 22.28
CA THR A 100 -3.07 17.06 23.70
C THR A 100 -1.65 17.30 24.20
N TYR A 101 -0.65 17.44 23.33
CA TYR A 101 0.77 17.46 23.72
C TYR A 101 1.16 18.54 24.74
N THR A 102 0.42 19.66 24.80
CA THR A 102 0.64 20.74 25.77
C THR A 102 -0.30 20.70 26.99
N THR A 103 -1.39 19.93 26.93
CA THR A 103 -2.50 20.01 27.90
C THR A 103 -2.77 18.70 28.64
N ASP A 104 -2.50 17.56 28.04
CA ASP A 104 -2.70 16.22 28.61
C ASP A 104 -1.58 15.27 28.18
N LYS A 105 -0.56 15.17 29.04
CA LYS A 105 0.60 14.30 28.80
C LYS A 105 0.24 12.82 28.75
N GLY A 106 -0.81 12.39 29.45
CA GLY A 106 -1.24 10.99 29.46
C GLY A 106 -1.75 10.58 28.08
N ARG A 107 -2.64 11.40 27.52
CA ARG A 107 -3.16 11.20 26.16
C ARG A 107 -2.09 11.36 25.10
N ALA A 108 -1.24 12.38 25.21
CA ALA A 108 -0.15 12.59 24.26
C ALA A 108 0.83 11.40 24.25
N ASN A 109 1.21 10.88 25.42
CA ASN A 109 2.08 9.69 25.51
C ASN A 109 1.40 8.45 24.95
N ASN A 110 0.09 8.29 25.12
CA ASN A 110 -0.65 7.19 24.50
C ASN A 110 -0.66 7.33 22.97
N ALA A 111 -0.88 8.53 22.44
CA ALA A 111 -0.83 8.77 21.00
C ALA A 111 0.55 8.42 20.41
N LEU A 112 1.65 8.82 21.06
CA LEU A 112 3.00 8.45 20.62
C LEU A 112 3.21 6.92 20.60
N LYS A 113 2.73 6.19 21.62
CA LYS A 113 2.81 4.72 21.65
C LYS A 113 2.05 4.05 20.51
N GLN A 114 0.94 4.63 20.09
CA GLN A 114 0.16 4.11 18.97
C GLN A 114 0.86 4.43 17.64
N LEU A 115 1.39 5.64 17.49
CA LEU A 115 2.16 6.07 16.31
C LEU A 115 3.47 5.28 16.12
N GLU A 116 4.07 4.77 17.19
CA GLU A 116 5.23 3.85 17.11
C GLU A 116 4.92 2.55 16.35
N LYS A 117 3.66 2.17 16.22
CA LYS A 117 3.24 0.96 15.47
C LYS A 117 3.24 1.19 13.95
N VAL A 118 3.01 2.44 13.51
CA VAL A 118 2.81 2.83 12.10
C VAL A 118 3.89 2.28 11.16
N PRO A 119 5.20 2.33 11.47
CA PRO A 119 6.24 1.83 10.55
C PRO A 119 6.15 0.33 10.21
N GLN A 120 5.33 -0.43 10.94
CA GLN A 120 5.06 -1.86 10.69
C GLN A 120 3.66 -2.11 10.12
N MET A 121 2.84 -1.06 9.95
CA MET A 121 1.46 -1.15 9.49
C MET A 121 1.36 -0.93 7.98
N GLY A 122 0.32 -1.49 7.38
CA GLY A 122 -0.08 -1.38 5.96
C GLY A 122 0.87 -0.61 5.05
N TYR A 123 0.53 0.64 4.72
CA TYR A 123 1.24 1.43 3.71
C TYR A 123 2.66 1.84 4.11
N MET A 124 2.96 1.96 5.41
CA MET A 124 4.28 2.38 5.91
C MET A 124 5.21 1.20 6.22
N SER A 125 4.72 -0.03 6.05
CA SER A 125 5.51 -1.24 6.24
C SER A 125 6.70 -1.31 5.26
N PRO A 126 7.79 -2.02 5.61
CA PRO A 126 8.94 -2.19 4.71
C PRO A 126 8.61 -2.81 3.35
N GLN A 127 7.49 -3.53 3.27
CA GLN A 127 7.03 -4.15 2.03
C GLN A 127 6.29 -3.16 1.11
N ARG A 128 5.83 -2.01 1.62
CA ARG A 128 4.97 -1.06 0.88
C ARG A 128 5.53 0.36 0.78
N ALA A 129 6.32 0.82 1.74
CA ALA A 129 7.00 2.11 1.71
C ALA A 129 8.51 1.94 1.57
N ASP A 130 9.14 2.79 0.78
CA ASP A 130 10.59 2.86 0.67
C ASP A 130 11.25 3.41 1.94
N ASP A 131 12.56 3.20 2.07
CA ASP A 131 13.33 3.61 3.24
C ASP A 131 13.30 5.12 3.50
N ALA A 132 13.23 5.96 2.47
CA ALA A 132 13.22 7.41 2.63
C ALA A 132 11.89 7.85 3.25
N THR A 133 10.76 7.36 2.72
CA THR A 133 9.44 7.61 3.29
C THR A 133 9.36 7.20 4.76
N ARG A 134 9.84 6.00 5.11
CA ARG A 134 9.84 5.54 6.50
C ARG A 134 10.75 6.37 7.42
N ARG A 135 11.89 6.86 6.90
CA ARG A 135 12.79 7.75 7.66
C ARG A 135 12.16 9.11 7.94
N VAL A 136 11.39 9.65 7.00
CA VAL A 136 10.65 10.92 7.20
C VAL A 136 9.66 10.77 8.35
N PHE A 137 8.84 9.72 8.36
CA PHE A 137 7.91 9.49 9.48
C PHE A 137 8.66 9.28 10.81
N ALA A 138 9.78 8.56 10.81
CA ALA A 138 10.59 8.39 12.00
C ALA A 138 11.14 9.72 12.54
N ASP A 139 11.53 10.66 11.66
CA ASP A 139 11.92 12.02 12.05
C ASP A 139 10.76 12.78 12.72
N TYR A 140 9.56 12.74 12.12
CA TYR A 140 8.37 13.37 12.70
C TYR A 140 8.06 12.84 14.10
N LEU A 141 8.10 11.51 14.26
CA LEU A 141 7.88 10.86 15.55
C LEU A 141 8.95 11.26 16.60
N ASN A 142 10.22 11.35 16.21
CA ASN A 142 11.30 11.75 17.11
C ASN A 142 11.15 13.22 17.55
N ARG A 143 10.78 14.10 16.62
CA ARG A 143 10.51 15.51 16.90
C ARG A 143 9.31 15.69 17.83
N ALA A 144 8.23 14.95 17.60
CA ALA A 144 7.08 14.94 18.50
C ALA A 144 7.45 14.45 19.91
N LYS A 145 8.31 13.43 20.05
CA LYS A 145 8.84 13.00 21.36
C LYS A 145 9.65 14.10 22.09
N MET A 146 10.25 15.03 21.34
CA MET A 146 10.93 16.21 21.87
C MET A 146 9.99 17.43 22.06
N GLY A 147 8.70 17.27 21.77
CA GLY A 147 7.69 18.33 21.89
C GLY A 147 7.61 19.28 20.70
N ASP A 148 8.31 18.98 19.59
CA ASP A 148 8.17 19.73 18.34
C ASP A 148 7.00 19.17 17.52
N PRO A 149 5.93 19.96 17.28
CA PRO A 149 4.74 19.49 16.60
C PRO A 149 4.84 19.51 15.07
N SER A 150 5.85 20.17 14.51
CA SER A 150 5.78 20.60 13.11
C SER A 150 5.81 19.46 12.10
N GLY A 151 6.46 18.34 12.39
CA GLY A 151 6.39 17.15 11.54
C GLY A 151 4.97 16.57 11.42
N PHE A 152 4.26 16.44 12.55
CA PHE A 152 2.86 15.99 12.53
C PHE A 152 1.91 17.05 12.00
N GLN A 153 2.17 18.34 12.20
CA GLN A 153 1.36 19.41 11.60
C GLN A 153 1.41 19.35 10.08
N GLU A 154 2.62 19.26 9.52
CA GLU A 154 2.84 19.15 8.07
C GLU A 154 2.18 17.88 7.53
N ASN A 155 2.43 16.72 8.15
CA ASN A 155 1.86 15.45 7.69
C ASN A 155 0.32 15.46 7.71
N VAL A 156 -0.28 16.01 8.76
CA VAL A 156 -1.75 16.14 8.86
C VAL A 156 -2.31 17.08 7.79
N GLU A 157 -1.61 18.17 7.48
CA GLU A 157 -2.06 19.14 6.48
C GLU A 157 -2.02 18.56 5.06
N VAL A 158 -1.00 17.76 4.73
CA VAL A 158 -0.75 17.36 3.35
C VAL A 158 -1.20 15.93 3.00
N ASN A 159 -1.23 15.02 3.97
CA ASN A 159 -1.42 13.58 3.72
C ASN A 159 -2.72 13.01 4.30
N CYS A 160 -3.35 13.69 5.27
CA CYS A 160 -4.57 13.16 5.86
C CYS A 160 -5.79 13.29 4.94
N PRO A 161 -6.58 12.20 4.77
CA PRO A 161 -7.83 12.27 4.02
C PRO A 161 -8.91 13.09 4.74
#